data_AF-A0AA38HKR6-F1
#
_entry.id   AF-A0AA38HKR6-F1
#
_cell.length_a   1.000
_cell.length_b   1.000
_cell.length_c   1.000
_cell.angle_alpha   90.00
_cell.angle_beta   90.00
_cell.angle_gamma   90.00
#
_symmetry.space_group_name_H-M   'P 1'
#
loop_
_entity.id
_entity.type
_entity.pdbx_description
1 polymer ?
#
loop_
_entity_poly.entity_id
_entity_poly.type
_entity_poly.pdbx_seq_one_letter_code
_entity_poly.pdbx_strand_id
1 'polypeptide(L)'
;MECTRTNTLALFDVDGTLTHPRMRITPKMEEILEKLRVKIQVGIIGGSDMLKIKEQFNNSAIEENFDFVFSENGLMGFDHGRQLPSTVTSLFIIT
;
A
#
# COMPACT_ATOMS: atom_id res chain seq x y z
N MET A 1 -21.47 -16.51 1.25
CA MET A 1 -21.00 -16.18 -0.10
C MET A 1 -19.57 -15.73 0.05
N GLU A 2 -18.63 -16.60 -0.29
CA GLU A 2 -17.19 -16.30 -0.24
C GLU A 2 -16.89 -15.48 -1.50
N CYS A 3 -16.84 -14.16 -1.37
CA CYS A 3 -16.43 -13.29 -2.46
C CYS A 3 -14.92 -13.44 -2.58
N THR A 4 -14.47 -14.45 -3.31
CA THR A 4 -13.04 -14.70 -3.56
C THR A 4 -12.47 -13.47 -4.26
N ARG A 5 -11.70 -12.66 -3.53
CA ARG A 5 -10.90 -11.58 -4.12
C ARG A 5 -10.11 -12.18 -5.29
N THR A 6 -10.13 -11.50 -6.43
CA THR A 6 -9.43 -11.97 -7.64
C THR A 6 -7.92 -12.12 -7.38
N ASN A 7 -7.24 -12.97 -8.13
CA ASN A 7 -5.77 -13.13 -8.08
C ASN A 7 -5.01 -11.94 -8.73
N THR A 8 -5.51 -10.73 -8.49
CA THR A 8 -5.04 -9.48 -9.07
C THR A 8 -4.71 -8.52 -7.93
N LEU A 9 -3.49 -8.01 -7.96
CA LEU A 9 -2.98 -7.00 -7.04
C LEU A 9 -2.85 -5.67 -7.77
N ALA A 10 -3.50 -4.64 -7.25
CA ALA A 10 -3.19 -3.26 -7.62
C ALA A 10 -2.18 -2.69 -6.63
N LEU A 11 -0.98 -2.39 -7.13
CA LEU A 11 0.12 -1.83 -6.35
C LEU A 11 0.34 -0.38 -6.76
N PHE A 12 0.21 0.55 -5.81
CA PHE A 12 0.30 1.98 -6.07
C PHE A 12 1.56 2.59 -5.46
N ASP A 13 2.21 3.50 -6.20
CA ASP A 13 3.19 4.39 -5.60
C ASP A 13 2.50 5.35 -4.62
N VAL A 14 3.22 5.84 -3.62
CA VAL A 14 2.67 6.74 -2.60
C VAL A 14 2.69 8.20 -3.10
N ASP A 15 3.90 8.77 -3.23
CA ASP A 15 4.11 10.18 -3.54
C ASP A 15 3.80 10.48 -5.01
N GLY A 16 2.88 11.42 -5.26
CA GLY A 16 2.52 11.83 -6.63
C GLY A 16 1.48 10.93 -7.30
N THR A 17 1.15 9.76 -6.72
CA THR A 17 0.09 8.86 -7.20
C THR A 17 -1.11 8.85 -6.25
N LEU A 18 -0.92 8.42 -4.99
CA LEU A 18 -1.99 8.41 -3.99
C LEU A 18 -2.11 9.74 -3.23
N THR A 19 -1.00 10.45 -3.09
CA THR A 19 -0.93 11.75 -2.42
C THR A 19 -0.31 12.78 -3.35
N HIS A 20 -0.59 14.07 -3.10
CA HIS A 20 0.30 15.09 -3.66
C HIS A 20 1.69 14.92 -3.02
N PRO A 21 2.80 15.24 -3.70
CA PRO A 21 4.14 14.99 -3.18
C PRO A 21 4.33 15.55 -1.76
N ARG A 22 4.72 14.69 -0.81
CA ARG A 22 4.92 15.02 0.62
C ARG A 22 3.69 15.57 1.35
N MET A 23 2.51 15.45 0.74
CA MET A 23 1.24 15.82 1.35
C MET A 23 0.53 14.59 1.86
N ARG A 24 -0.49 14.81 2.69
CA ARG A 24 -1.33 13.74 3.21
C ARG A 24 -2.33 13.26 2.16
N ILE A 25 -2.73 11.99 2.27
CA ILE A 25 -3.83 11.44 1.49
C ILE A 25 -5.12 12.19 1.80
N THR A 26 -5.96 12.34 0.78
CA THR A 26 -7.29 12.94 0.97
C THR A 26 -8.29 11.86 1.39
N PRO A 27 -9.28 12.18 2.24
CA PRO A 27 -10.31 11.20 2.66
C PRO A 27 -11.06 10.56 1.48
N LYS A 28 -11.24 11.33 0.39
CA LYS A 28 -11.86 10.84 -0.84
C LYS A 28 -11.03 9.74 -1.51
N MET A 29 -9.70 9.85 -1.48
CA MET A 29 -8.83 8.83 -2.05
C MET A 29 -8.80 7.57 -1.19
N GLU A 30 -8.81 7.72 0.14
CA GLU A 30 -8.96 6.58 1.07
C GLU A 30 -10.26 5.81 0.79
N GLU A 31 -11.39 6.50 0.63
CA GLU A 31 -12.67 5.88 0.31
C GLU A 31 -12.63 5.10 -1.02
N ILE A 32 -11.91 5.60 -2.02
CA ILE A 32 -11.72 4.91 -3.31
C ILE A 32 -10.91 3.64 -3.13
N LEU A 33 -9.81 3.69 -2.36
CA LEU A 33 -8.95 2.55 -2.08
C LEU A 33 -9.69 1.47 -1.28
N GLU A 34 -10.50 1.85 -0.29
CA GLU A 34 -11.34 0.94 0.47
C GLU A 34 -12.35 0.22 -0.44
N LYS A 35 -13.04 0.95 -1.33
CA LYS A 35 -13.97 0.36 -2.31
C LYS A 35 -13.25 -0.56 -3.30
N LEU A 36 -12.01 -0.26 -3.66
CA LEU A 36 -11.20 -1.09 -4.55
C LEU A 36 -10.78 -2.40 -3.86
N ARG A 37 -10.41 -2.33 -2.57
CA ARG A 37 -9.99 -3.47 -1.72
C ARG A 37 -11.09 -4.52 -1.52
N VAL A 38 -12.36 -4.14 -1.71
CA VAL A 38 -13.48 -5.12 -1.71
C VAL A 38 -13.46 -6.00 -2.96
N LYS A 39 -12.89 -5.54 -4.07
CA LYS A 39 -12.92 -6.24 -5.37
C LYS A 39 -11.61 -6.98 -5.66
N ILE A 40 -10.49 -6.34 -5.41
CA ILE A 40 -9.14 -6.85 -5.72
C ILE A 40 -8.22 -6.65 -4.51
N GLN A 41 -7.05 -7.29 -4.52
CA GLN A 41 -6.03 -7.00 -3.51
C GLN A 41 -5.43 -5.62 -3.80
N VAL A 42 -5.23 -4.83 -2.76
CA VAL A 42 -4.66 -3.48 -2.89
C VAL A 42 -3.42 -3.37 -2.02
N GLY A 43 -2.33 -2.86 -2.60
CA GLY A 43 -1.12 -2.56 -1.89
C GLY A 43 -0.51 -1.23 -2.28
N ILE A 44 0.44 -0.80 -1.46
CA ILE A 44 1.24 0.41 -1.70
C ILE A 44 2.72 0.09 -1.69
N ILE A 45 3.49 0.86 -2.44
CA ILE A 45 4.94 0.84 -2.44
C ILE A 45 5.46 2.26 -2.40
N GLY A 46 6.44 2.53 -1.54
CA GLY A 46 7.15 3.80 -1.51
C GLY A 46 8.65 3.61 -1.36
N GLY A 47 9.43 4.56 -1.88
CA GLY A 47 10.87 4.62 -1.66
C GLY A 47 11.28 5.11 -0.27
N SER A 48 10.34 5.71 0.47
CA SER A 48 10.53 6.19 1.83
C SER A 48 10.49 5.06 2.86
N ASP A 49 11.01 5.34 4.06
CA ASP A 49 10.80 4.49 5.23
C ASP A 49 9.32 4.42 5.64
N MET A 50 8.97 3.40 6.43
CA MET A 50 7.59 3.17 6.87
C MET A 50 7.01 4.35 7.67
N LEU A 51 7.83 5.05 8.45
CA LEU A 51 7.37 6.17 9.28
C LEU A 51 6.86 7.32 8.41
N LYS A 52 7.59 7.71 7.37
CA LYS A 52 7.16 8.74 6.40
C LYS A 52 5.89 8.35 5.67
N ILE A 53 5.75 7.07 5.29
CA ILE A 53 4.51 6.60 4.67
C ILE A 53 3.35 6.75 5.67
N LYS A 54 3.50 6.33 6.93
CA LYS A 54 2.46 6.48 7.96
C LYS A 54 2.05 7.93 8.20
N GLU A 55 2.99 8.87 8.18
CA GLU A 55 2.71 10.31 8.30
C GLU A 55 1.78 10.83 7.20
N GLN A 56 1.88 10.29 5.98
CA GLN A 56 1.03 10.70 4.86
C GLN A 56 -0.39 10.15 4.95
N PHE A 57 -0.59 9.02 5.63
CA PHE A 57 -1.89 8.37 5.76
C PHE A 57 -2.58 8.64 7.11
N ASN A 58 -2.01 9.49 7.99
CA ASN A 58 -2.51 9.75 9.35
C ASN A 58 -2.83 8.48 10.17
N ASN A 59 -2.27 7.33 9.78
CA ASN A 59 -2.66 6.04 10.30
C ASN A 59 -1.45 5.30 10.82
N SER A 60 -1.47 5.00 12.11
CA SER A 60 -0.44 4.20 12.78
C SER A 60 -0.41 2.73 12.31
N ALA A 61 -1.48 2.25 11.68
CA ALA A 61 -1.70 0.87 11.27
C ALA A 61 -1.98 0.76 9.76
N ILE A 62 -1.17 1.43 8.94
CA ILE A 62 -1.29 1.35 7.46
C ILE A 62 -1.16 -0.09 6.95
N GLU A 63 -0.43 -0.95 7.67
CA GLU A 63 -0.24 -2.37 7.39
C GLU A 63 -1.55 -3.18 7.49
N GLU A 64 -2.57 -2.66 8.16
CA GLU A 64 -3.90 -3.28 8.29
C GLU A 64 -4.89 -2.76 7.22
N ASN A 65 -4.68 -1.52 6.78
CA ASN A 65 -5.53 -0.85 5.80
C ASN A 65 -5.31 -1.35 4.36
N PHE A 66 -4.13 -1.89 4.09
CA PHE A 66 -3.77 -2.47 2.80
C PHE A 66 -3.49 -3.97 2.94
N ASP A 67 -3.66 -4.70 1.86
CA ASP A 67 -3.31 -6.12 1.84
C ASP A 67 -1.80 -6.30 1.73
N PHE A 68 -1.11 -5.38 1.04
CA PHE A 68 0.35 -5.33 0.98
C PHE A 68 0.89 -3.92 1.20
N VAL A 69 1.95 -3.79 1.98
CA VAL A 69 2.64 -2.50 2.18
C VAL A 69 4.13 -2.70 2.01
N PHE A 70 4.73 -1.96 1.09
CA PHE A 70 6.16 -1.98 0.81
C PHE A 70 6.78 -0.60 1.07
N SER A 71 7.83 -0.56 1.88
CA SER A 71 8.65 0.63 2.09
C SER A 71 10.07 0.38 1.57
N GLU A 72 10.85 1.45 1.45
CA GLU A 72 12.23 1.39 0.96
C GLU A 72 12.37 0.65 -0.39
N ASN A 73 11.45 0.93 -1.33
CA ASN A 73 11.35 0.27 -2.63
C ASN A 73 11.21 -1.27 -2.53
N GLY A 74 10.53 -1.76 -1.51
CA GLY A 74 10.27 -3.19 -1.32
C GLY A 74 11.33 -3.95 -0.53
N LEU A 75 12.32 -3.26 0.05
CA LEU A 75 13.26 -3.88 0.98
C LEU A 75 12.56 -4.34 2.28
N MET A 76 11.57 -3.57 2.72
CA MET A 76 10.70 -3.91 3.83
C MET A 76 9.27 -4.03 3.33
N GLY A 77 8.62 -5.15 3.65
CA GLY A 77 7.29 -5.49 3.16
C GLY A 77 6.41 -6.08 4.24
N PHE A 78 5.10 -5.85 4.14
CA PHE A 78 4.07 -6.44 4.95
C PHE A 78 3.01 -7.08 4.05
N ASP A 79 2.53 -8.25 4.47
CA ASP A 79 1.46 -9.03 3.84
C ASP A 79 0.37 -9.24 4.91
N HIS A 80 -0.78 -8.59 4.73
CA HIS A 80 -1.92 -8.57 5.66
C HIS A 80 -1.48 -8.29 7.11
N GLY A 81 -0.71 -7.21 7.32
CA GLY A 81 -0.19 -6.82 8.63
C GLY A 81 1.01 -7.64 9.11
N ARG A 82 1.39 -8.73 8.43
CA ARG A 82 2.54 -9.56 8.79
C ARG A 82 3.79 -9.13 8.05
N GLN A 83 4.85 -8.83 8.77
CA GLN A 83 6.13 -8.49 8.16
C GLN A 83 6.67 -9.68 7.35
N LEU A 84 7.03 -9.41 6.09
CA LEU A 84 7.68 -10.37 5.21
C LEU A 84 9.16 -10.51 5.58
N PRO A 85 9.77 -11.67 5.32
CA PRO A 85 11.22 -11.82 5.43
C PRO A 85 11.92 -10.77 4.56
N SER A 86 12.94 -10.12 5.11
CA SER A 86 13.79 -9.19 4.36
C SER A 86 14.52 -9.94 3.25
N THR A 87 13.94 -10.02 2.06
CA THR A 87 14.56 -10.59 0.87
C THR A 87 14.21 -9.69 -0.30
N VAL A 88 15.19 -9.49 -1.19
CA VAL A 88 15.09 -8.60 -2.34
C VAL A 88 13.93 -9.08 -3.23
N THR A 89 12.76 -8.47 -3.05
CA THR A 89 11.59 -8.78 -3.87
C THR A 89 11.74 -7.91 -5.11
N SER A 90 12.12 -8.53 -6.24
CA SER A 90 12.16 -7.82 -7.52
C SER A 90 10.73 -7.46 -7.90
N LEU A 91 10.29 -6.26 -7.52
CA LEU A 91 8.93 -5.78 -7.71
C LEU A 91 8.94 -4.79 -8.88
N PHE A 92 8.48 -5.26 -10.04
CA PHE A 92 8.30 -4.39 -11.21
C PHE A 92 7.00 -3.62 -11.04
N ILE A 93 7.10 -2.34 -10.66
CA ILE A 93 5.98 -1.41 -10.66
C ILE A 93 5.81 -0.92 -12.10
N ILE A 94 4.64 -1.14 -12.69
CA ILE A 94 4.28 -0.47 -13.95
C ILE A 94 3.80 0.93 -13.57
N THR A 95 4.59 1.95 -13.93
CA THR A 95 4.22 3.38 -13.82
C THR A 95 3.25 3.78 -14.93
#